data_AF-A0A137PDB7-F1
#
_entry.id   AF-A0A137PDB7-F1
#
_cell.length_a   1.000
_cell.length_b   1.000
_cell.length_c   1.000
_cell.angle_alpha   90.00
_cell.angle_beta   90.00
_cell.angle_gamma   90.00
#
_symmetry.space_group_name_H-M   'P 1'
#
loop_
_entity.id
_entity.type
_entity.pdbx_description
1 polymer ?
#
loop_
_entity_poly.entity_id
_entity_poly.type
_entity_poly.pdbx_seq_one_letter_code
_entity_poly.pdbx_strand_id
1 'polypeptide(L)'
;MSNTNENKEPTSPKKSSYFPKTAADLQRIELEKLMKNPDKPVNIPVLDSDADKKKLFEDTVDPKYISGSSAGAGSGDFHVYRASRRREYARQNLIDEENESEAKQREFELKIKEQLDLKEKKTSKNRAKRLRRKNNDIKKSKLENE
;
A
#
# COMPACT_ATOMS: atom_id res chain seq x y z
N MET A 1 25.70 12.74 65.16
CA MET A 1 25.36 11.76 64.13
C MET A 1 24.19 12.29 63.32
N SER A 2 24.43 12.76 62.10
CA SER A 2 23.42 12.86 61.03
C SER A 2 24.14 13.26 59.75
N ASN A 3 24.53 12.25 58.98
CA ASN A 3 25.18 12.38 57.68
C ASN A 3 24.24 13.09 56.69
N THR A 4 24.69 14.20 56.12
CA THR A 4 24.10 14.81 54.93
C THR A 4 24.53 14.01 53.71
N ASN A 5 23.68 13.08 53.27
CA ASN A 5 23.89 12.34 52.03
C ASN A 5 23.38 13.18 50.85
N GLU A 6 24.26 13.97 50.25
CA GLU A 6 24.01 14.65 48.98
C GLU A 6 23.89 13.63 47.84
N ASN A 7 22.69 13.09 47.63
CA ASN A 7 22.36 12.42 46.37
C ASN A 7 22.06 13.50 45.31
N LYS A 8 23.11 14.05 44.71
CA LYS A 8 23.01 14.72 43.42
C LYS A 8 22.76 13.65 42.35
N GLU A 9 21.54 13.58 41.84
CA GLU A 9 21.28 12.87 40.59
C GLU A 9 22.20 13.42 39.48
N PRO A 10 22.80 12.56 38.64
CA PRO A 10 23.65 13.02 37.56
C PRO A 10 22.78 13.80 36.57
N THR A 11 22.99 15.11 36.52
CA THR A 11 22.37 15.99 35.53
C THR A 11 22.61 15.41 34.14
N SER A 12 21.55 14.94 33.50
CA SER A 12 21.60 14.36 32.16
C SER A 12 22.32 15.33 31.21
N PRO A 13 23.37 14.91 30.48
CA PRO A 13 24.11 15.82 29.62
C PRO A 13 23.16 16.38 28.55
N LYS A 14 23.12 17.72 28.44
CA LYS A 14 22.36 18.43 27.42
C LYS A 14 22.81 17.91 26.05
N LYS A 15 21.96 17.10 25.40
CA LYS A 15 22.27 16.50 24.11
C LYS A 15 22.41 17.62 23.08
N SER A 16 23.62 17.87 22.61
CA SER A 16 23.86 18.74 21.45
C SER A 16 23.05 18.21 20.28
N SER A 17 22.33 19.10 19.58
CA SER A 17 21.54 18.75 18.41
C SER A 17 22.44 18.14 17.34
N TYR A 18 22.42 16.82 17.20
CA TYR A 18 23.16 16.09 16.18
C TYR A 18 22.34 16.09 14.89
N PHE A 19 22.89 16.66 13.83
CA PHE A 19 22.26 16.66 12.50
C PHE A 19 22.79 15.47 11.68
N PRO A 20 21.91 14.60 11.16
CA PRO A 20 22.32 13.45 10.36
C PRO A 20 22.87 13.92 9.01
N LYS A 21 23.97 13.31 8.56
CA LYS A 21 24.61 13.63 7.26
C LYS A 21 24.43 12.53 6.23
N THR A 22 24.28 11.29 6.68
CA THR A 22 24.12 10.10 5.84
C THR A 22 22.79 9.38 6.14
N ALA A 23 22.27 8.59 5.19
CA ALA A 23 21.08 7.77 5.40
C ALA A 23 21.21 6.80 6.60
N ALA A 24 22.44 6.30 6.83
CA ALA A 24 22.75 5.48 8.00
C ALA A 24 22.58 6.24 9.32
N ASP A 25 22.90 7.55 9.36
CA ASP A 25 22.72 8.37 10.55
C ASP A 25 21.24 8.59 10.87
N LEU A 26 20.40 8.75 9.85
CA LEU A 26 18.94 8.84 10.00
C LEU A 26 18.37 7.56 10.61
N GLN A 27 18.74 6.41 10.03
CA GLN A 27 18.31 5.11 10.54
C GLN A 27 18.80 4.88 11.96
N ARG A 28 20.04 5.28 12.28
CA ARG A 28 20.60 5.20 13.62
C ARG A 28 19.78 6.02 14.62
N ILE A 29 19.43 7.26 14.29
CA ILE A 29 18.62 8.13 15.16
C ILE A 29 17.22 7.52 15.38
N GLU A 30 16.61 6.97 14.34
CA GLU A 30 15.30 6.32 14.43
C GLU A 30 15.35 5.04 15.27
N LEU A 31 16.38 4.21 15.09
CA LEU A 31 16.63 3.03 15.92
C LEU A 31 16.88 3.42 17.37
N GLU A 32 17.73 4.42 17.64
CA GLU A 32 17.95 4.93 19.00
C GLU A 32 16.66 5.49 19.63
N LYS A 33 15.72 6.00 18.83
CA LYS A 33 14.40 6.45 19.31
C LYS A 33 13.49 5.27 19.65
N LEU A 34 13.48 4.23 18.83
CA LEU A 34 12.69 3.01 19.06
C LEU A 34 13.23 2.21 20.26
N MET A 35 14.55 2.07 20.37
CA MET A 35 15.21 1.31 21.44
C MET A 35 15.16 1.98 22.82
N LYS A 36 14.82 3.28 22.91
CA LYS A 36 14.60 3.96 24.20
C LYS A 36 13.46 3.34 25.00
N ASN A 37 12.45 2.80 24.33
CA ASN A 37 11.28 2.17 24.95
C ASN A 37 10.93 0.88 24.19
N PRO A 38 11.63 -0.24 24.48
CA PRO A 38 11.42 -1.49 23.75
C PRO A 38 10.05 -2.13 24.01
N ASP A 39 9.43 -1.86 25.17
CA ASP A 39 8.12 -2.42 25.53
C ASP A 39 6.94 -1.72 24.85
N LYS A 40 7.17 -0.56 24.20
CA LYS A 40 6.11 0.18 23.52
C LYS A 40 5.86 -0.43 22.13
N PRO A 41 4.64 -0.88 21.81
CA PRO A 41 4.34 -1.38 20.47
C PRO A 41 4.50 -0.26 19.42
N VAL A 42 5.17 -0.59 18.32
CA VAL A 42 5.35 0.32 17.18
C VAL A 42 4.09 0.29 16.32
N ASN A 43 3.55 1.47 16.02
CA ASN A 43 2.41 1.57 15.10
C ASN A 43 2.92 1.48 13.65
N ILE A 44 2.71 0.33 13.02
CA ILE A 44 2.94 0.16 11.59
C ILE A 44 1.65 0.61 10.89
N PRO A 45 1.69 1.63 10.01
CA PRO A 45 0.51 2.06 9.30
C PRO A 45 -0.03 0.90 8.46
N VAL A 46 -1.24 0.46 8.78
CA VAL A 46 -2.00 -0.46 7.94
C VAL A 46 -2.54 0.36 6.78
N LEU A 47 -2.50 -0.19 5.56
CA LEU A 47 -3.12 0.44 4.41
C LEU A 47 -4.63 0.52 4.65
N ASP A 48 -5.23 1.68 4.40
CA ASP A 48 -6.67 1.85 4.50
C ASP A 48 -7.36 0.83 3.59
N SER A 49 -8.32 0.10 4.15
CA SER A 49 -9.03 -0.92 3.39
C SER A 49 -10.00 -0.27 2.41
N ASP A 50 -10.35 -0.96 1.33
CA ASP A 50 -11.39 -0.46 0.41
C ASP A 50 -12.76 -0.30 1.10
N ALA A 51 -12.97 -0.98 2.24
CA ALA A 51 -14.14 -0.77 3.09
C ALA A 51 -14.14 0.61 3.76
N ASP A 52 -12.97 1.13 4.13
CA ASP A 52 -12.83 2.45 4.77
C ASP A 52 -13.11 3.58 3.75
N LYS A 53 -12.68 3.38 2.49
CA LYS A 53 -13.06 4.28 1.38
C LYS A 53 -14.57 4.31 1.16
N LYS A 54 -15.23 3.14 1.18
CA LYS A 54 -16.70 3.04 0.99
C LYS A 54 -17.48 3.68 2.12
N LYS A 55 -17.03 3.56 3.38
CA LYS A 55 -17.67 4.21 4.53
C LYS A 55 -17.66 5.73 4.44
N LEU A 56 -16.67 6.33 3.78
CA LEU A 56 -16.58 7.78 3.61
C LEU A 56 -17.70 8.36 2.74
N PHE A 57 -18.31 7.52 1.90
CA PHE A 57 -19.36 7.92 0.94
C PHE A 57 -20.70 7.22 1.21
N GLU A 58 -20.91 6.68 2.40
CA GLU A 58 -22.20 6.11 2.78
C GLU A 58 -23.26 7.22 2.77
N ASP A 59 -24.23 7.07 1.86
CA ASP A 59 -25.19 8.12 1.52
C ASP A 59 -26.38 8.09 2.48
N THR A 60 -26.10 8.16 3.78
CA THR A 60 -27.14 8.30 4.79
C THR A 60 -27.62 9.75 4.80
N VAL A 61 -28.90 9.93 4.48
CA VAL A 61 -29.61 11.17 4.72
C VAL A 61 -30.05 11.16 6.17
N ASP A 62 -29.62 12.16 6.95
CA ASP A 62 -30.08 12.24 8.33
C ASP A 62 -31.61 12.41 8.35
N PRO A 63 -32.34 11.61 9.13
CA PRO A 63 -33.81 11.66 9.16
C PRO A 63 -34.36 13.02 9.58
N LYS A 64 -33.54 13.86 10.21
CA LYS A 64 -33.85 15.25 10.60
C LYS A 64 -33.98 16.20 9.41
N TYR A 65 -33.40 15.85 8.25
CA TYR A 65 -33.49 16.62 7.01
C TYR A 65 -34.67 16.18 6.12
N ILE A 66 -35.47 15.22 6.56
CA ILE A 66 -36.60 14.70 5.80
C ILE A 66 -37.85 15.52 6.16
N SER A 67 -38.22 16.46 5.29
CA SER A 67 -39.49 17.19 5.36
C SER A 67 -40.60 16.42 4.63
N GLY A 68 -41.87 16.69 4.97
CA GLY A 68 -43.01 16.02 4.34
C GLY A 68 -43.04 16.23 2.82
N SER A 69 -43.53 15.25 2.06
CA SER A 69 -43.48 15.28 0.58
C SER A 69 -44.23 16.45 -0.06
N SER A 70 -45.17 17.07 0.66
CA SER A 70 -45.91 18.25 0.23
C SER A 70 -45.46 19.55 0.92
N ALA A 71 -44.42 19.51 1.74
CA ALA A 71 -43.89 20.70 2.39
C ALA A 71 -43.17 21.58 1.35
N GLY A 72 -43.29 22.90 1.51
CA GLY A 72 -42.57 23.86 0.68
C GLY A 72 -41.06 23.89 0.96
N ALA A 73 -40.31 24.56 0.08
CA ALA A 73 -38.87 24.71 0.25
C ALA A 73 -38.54 25.56 1.49
N GLY A 74 -37.80 24.97 2.43
CA GLY A 74 -37.26 25.64 3.61
C GLY A 74 -35.98 26.42 3.30
N SER A 75 -35.60 27.34 4.18
CA SER A 75 -34.35 28.12 4.06
C SER A 75 -33.07 27.26 4.17
N GLY A 76 -33.17 26.08 4.79
CA GLY A 76 -32.06 25.13 4.93
C GLY A 76 -31.90 24.16 3.75
N ASP A 77 -32.93 23.99 2.92
CA ASP A 77 -32.98 22.95 1.89
C ASP A 77 -31.90 23.14 0.83
N PHE A 78 -31.56 24.40 0.53
CA PHE A 78 -30.44 24.72 -0.36
C PHE A 78 -29.12 24.16 0.14
N HIS A 79 -28.84 24.28 1.44
CA HIS A 79 -27.59 23.78 2.01
C HIS A 79 -27.55 22.26 2.07
N VAL A 80 -28.69 21.62 2.31
CA VAL A 80 -28.85 20.16 2.24
C VAL A 80 -28.55 19.67 0.81
N TYR A 81 -29.17 20.26 -0.21
CA TYR A 81 -28.91 19.91 -1.62
C TYR A 81 -27.45 20.15 -2.01
N ARG A 82 -26.86 21.28 -1.61
CA ARG A 82 -25.46 21.58 -1.93
C ARG A 82 -24.51 20.55 -1.30
N ALA A 83 -24.79 20.09 -0.07
CA ALA A 83 -24.00 19.08 0.60
C ALA A 83 -24.19 17.69 -0.03
N SER A 84 -25.43 17.28 -0.32
CA SER A 84 -25.71 15.99 -0.97
C SER A 84 -25.11 15.93 -2.38
N ARG A 85 -25.23 16.99 -3.18
CA ARG A 85 -24.64 17.06 -4.52
C ARG A 85 -23.12 16.92 -4.50
N ARG A 86 -22.43 17.53 -3.53
CA ARG A 86 -20.97 17.37 -3.37
C ARG A 86 -20.58 15.95 -3.01
N ARG A 87 -21.31 15.33 -2.08
CA ARG A 87 -21.10 13.92 -1.72
C ARG A 87 -21.28 13.02 -2.94
N GLU A 88 -22.35 13.23 -3.69
CA GLU A 88 -22.68 12.44 -4.87
C GLU A 88 -21.65 12.62 -5.99
N TYR A 89 -21.17 13.85 -6.25
CA TYR A 89 -20.09 14.06 -7.23
C TYR A 89 -18.78 13.42 -6.81
N ALA A 90 -18.41 13.53 -5.53
CA ALA A 90 -17.21 12.85 -5.05
C ALA A 90 -17.34 11.32 -5.16
N ARG A 91 -18.53 10.77 -4.90
CA ARG A 91 -18.84 9.35 -5.06
C ARG A 91 -18.76 8.91 -6.52
N GLN A 92 -19.36 9.66 -7.45
CA GLN A 92 -19.31 9.37 -8.89
C GLN A 92 -17.87 9.41 -9.41
N ASN A 93 -17.12 10.46 -9.07
CA ASN A 93 -15.71 10.57 -9.47
C ASN A 93 -14.87 9.39 -8.98
N LEU A 94 -15.06 8.94 -7.74
CA LEU A 94 -14.34 7.78 -7.20
C LEU A 94 -14.67 6.51 -7.98
N ILE A 95 -15.94 6.28 -8.33
CA ILE A 95 -16.35 5.12 -9.13
C ILE A 95 -15.71 5.18 -10.51
N ASP A 96 -15.68 6.34 -11.14
CA ASP A 96 -15.07 6.52 -12.45
C ASP A 96 -13.55 6.28 -12.40
N GLU A 97 -12.86 6.80 -11.38
CA GLU A 97 -11.43 6.57 -11.13
C GLU A 97 -11.12 5.09 -10.87
N GLU A 98 -11.94 4.40 -10.07
CA GLU A 98 -11.81 2.96 -9.82
C GLU A 98 -11.96 2.16 -11.12
N ASN A 99 -13.01 2.45 -11.90
CA ASN A 99 -13.27 1.79 -13.18
C ASN A 99 -12.11 1.98 -14.17
N GLU A 100 -11.59 3.21 -14.28
CA GLU A 100 -10.42 3.50 -15.12
C GLU A 100 -9.17 2.75 -14.65
N SER A 101 -8.93 2.73 -13.33
CA SER A 101 -7.77 2.05 -12.76
C SER A 101 -7.84 0.53 -13.00
N GLU A 102 -9.01 -0.07 -12.84
CA GLU A 102 -9.24 -1.49 -13.06
C GLU A 102 -9.09 -1.86 -14.54
N ALA A 103 -9.62 -1.04 -15.46
CA ALA A 103 -9.42 -1.23 -16.89
C ALA A 103 -7.93 -1.21 -17.26
N LYS A 104 -7.17 -0.22 -16.77
CA LYS A 104 -5.72 -0.11 -17.00
C LYS A 104 -4.96 -1.30 -16.41
N GLN A 105 -5.33 -1.78 -15.23
CA GLN A 105 -4.74 -2.96 -14.60
C GLN A 105 -5.00 -4.23 -15.42
N ARG A 106 -6.25 -4.48 -15.85
CA ARG A 106 -6.59 -5.62 -16.71
C ARG A 106 -5.79 -5.62 -18.01
N GLU A 107 -5.69 -4.47 -18.69
CA GLU A 107 -4.88 -4.35 -19.90
C GLU A 107 -3.40 -4.66 -19.66
N PHE A 108 -2.85 -4.20 -18.54
CA PHE A 108 -1.47 -4.44 -18.16
C PHE A 108 -1.21 -5.92 -17.88
N GLU A 109 -2.10 -6.58 -17.14
CA GLU A 109 -2.02 -8.01 -16.84
C GLU A 109 -2.10 -8.87 -18.11
N LEU A 110 -3.01 -8.53 -19.03
CA LEU A 110 -3.11 -9.19 -20.33
C LEU A 110 -1.80 -9.07 -21.12
N LYS A 111 -1.22 -7.87 -21.20
CA LYS A 111 0.06 -7.63 -21.87
C LYS A 111 1.21 -8.44 -21.23
N ILE A 112 1.27 -8.51 -19.90
CA ILE A 112 2.26 -9.33 -19.20
C ILE A 112 2.10 -10.79 -19.57
N LYS A 113 0.88 -11.32 -19.51
CA LYS A 113 0.58 -12.72 -19.81
C LYS A 113 0.98 -13.08 -21.24
N GLU A 114 0.62 -12.26 -22.21
CA GLU A 114 1.00 -12.46 -23.61
C GLU A 114 2.53 -12.48 -23.79
N GLN A 115 3.25 -11.58 -23.13
CA GLN A 115 4.70 -11.54 -23.19
C GLN A 115 5.34 -12.78 -22.54
N LEU A 116 4.79 -13.25 -21.41
CA LEU A 116 5.24 -14.47 -20.75
C LEU A 116 5.02 -15.68 -21.64
N ASP A 117 3.84 -15.83 -22.25
CA ASP A 117 3.52 -16.93 -23.17
C ASP A 117 4.44 -16.93 -24.39
N LEU A 118 4.74 -15.76 -24.96
CA LEU A 118 5.67 -15.63 -26.09
C LEU A 118 7.10 -16.02 -25.69
N LYS A 119 7.55 -15.62 -24.49
CA LYS A 119 8.85 -16.01 -23.94
C LYS A 119 8.88 -17.53 -23.71
N GLU A 120 7.84 -18.11 -23.15
CA GLU A 120 7.74 -19.56 -22.89
C GLU A 120 7.72 -20.38 -24.17
N LYS A 121 6.98 -19.94 -25.20
CA LYS A 121 6.98 -20.58 -26.53
C LYS A 121 8.39 -20.57 -27.16
N LYS A 122 9.14 -19.47 -27.02
CA LYS A 122 10.52 -19.38 -27.51
C LYS A 122 11.46 -20.28 -26.70
N THR A 123 11.38 -20.25 -25.38
CA THR A 123 12.25 -21.05 -24.50
C THR A 123 11.98 -22.55 -24.63
N SER A 124 10.72 -22.97 -24.70
CA SER A 124 10.30 -24.37 -24.92
C SER A 124 10.79 -24.91 -26.26
N LYS A 125 10.63 -24.15 -27.36
CA LYS A 125 11.17 -24.52 -28.69
C LYS A 125 12.69 -24.71 -28.65
N ASN A 126 13.41 -23.80 -28.00
CA ASN A 126 14.86 -23.89 -27.88
C ASN A 126 15.29 -25.05 -26.97
N ARG A 127 14.56 -25.30 -25.87
CA ARG A 127 14.77 -26.45 -24.98
C ARG A 127 14.55 -27.76 -25.72
N ALA A 128 13.49 -27.89 -26.51
CA ALA A 128 13.20 -29.08 -27.32
C ALA A 128 14.32 -29.34 -28.34
N LYS A 129 14.83 -28.30 -29.01
CA LYS A 129 16.00 -28.42 -29.91
C LYS A 129 17.25 -28.94 -29.19
N ARG A 130 17.57 -28.40 -28.00
CA ARG A 130 18.72 -28.85 -27.19
C ARG A 130 18.55 -30.30 -26.72
N LEU A 131 17.36 -30.69 -26.27
CA LEU A 131 17.06 -32.06 -25.86
C LEU A 131 17.21 -33.05 -27.02
N ARG A 132 16.72 -32.69 -28.22
CA ARG A 132 16.90 -33.51 -29.43
C ARG A 132 18.38 -33.70 -29.77
N ARG A 133 19.18 -32.62 -29.74
CA ARG A 133 20.64 -32.71 -29.97
C ARG A 133 21.32 -33.61 -28.94
N LYS A 134 21.07 -33.36 -27.65
CA LYS A 134 21.60 -34.18 -26.54
C LYS A 134 21.25 -35.67 -26.70
N ASN A 135 20.00 -35.98 -27.05
CA ASN A 135 19.57 -37.37 -27.25
C ASN A 135 20.26 -38.01 -28.46
N ASN A 136 20.50 -37.26 -29.54
CA ASN A 136 21.23 -37.75 -30.70
C ASN A 136 22.71 -37.99 -30.38
N ASP A 137 23.35 -37.10 -29.61
CA ASP A 137 24.74 -37.24 -29.19
C ASP A 137 24.91 -38.47 -28.28
N ILE A 138 23.99 -38.69 -27.32
CA ILE A 138 23.95 -39.89 -26.48
C ILE A 138 23.75 -41.17 -27.31
N LYS A 139 22.90 -41.13 -28.36
CA LYS A 139 22.71 -42.29 -29.24
C LYS A 139 23.98 -42.61 -30.03
N LYS A 140 24.67 -41.60 -30.56
CA LYS A 140 25.94 -41.78 -31.27
C LYS A 140 27.02 -42.36 -30.36
N SER A 141 27.18 -41.80 -29.15
CA SER A 141 28.17 -42.33 -28.20
C SER A 141 27.87 -43.76 -27.78
N LYS A 142 26.61 -44.20 -27.74
CA LYS A 142 26.26 -45.61 -27.49
C LYS A 142 26.65 -46.52 -28.65
N LEU A 143 26.38 -46.09 -29.89
CA LEU A 143 26.75 -46.82 -31.11
C LEU A 143 28.27 -46.94 -31.30
N GLU A 144 29.08 -46.01 -30.79
CA GLU A 144 30.55 -46.07 -30.85
C GLU A 144 31.17 -46.94 -29.75
N ASN A 145 30.41 -47.29 -28.70
CA ASN A 145 30.88 -48.11 -27.57
C ASN A 145 30.30 -49.55 -27.60
N GLU A 146 29.53 -49.91 -28.63
CA GLU A 146 29.13 -51.28 -28.99
C GLU A 146 29.93 -51.77 -30.20
#